data_AF-A0A8C1IRG5-F1
#
_entry.id   AF-A0A8C1IRG5-F1
#
_cell.length_a   1.000
_cell.length_b   1.000
_cell.length_c   1.000
_cell.angle_alpha   90.00
_cell.angle_beta   90.00
_cell.angle_gamma   90.00
#
_symmetry.space_group_name_H-M   'P 1'
#
loop_
_entity.id
_entity.type
_entity.pdbx_description
1 polymer ?
#
loop_
_entity_poly.entity_id
_entity_poly.type
_entity_poly.pdbx_seq_one_letter_code
_entity_poly.pdbx_strand_id
1 'polypeptide(L)' 'TMIDLPFQSVTWTPVLLLLTLLCIYGVWPHGFFKKLGIPGPRPWPFFGTFLSYTKGFCHFDMECAKKYGKVWG' A
#
# COMPACT_ATOMS: atom_id res chain seq x y z
N THR A 1 -31.34 -2.32 -31.02
CA THR A 1 -30.71 -1.94 -29.73
C THR A 1 -30.13 -3.16 -29.01
N MET A 2 -29.33 -4.00 -29.68
CA MET A 2 -28.79 -5.25 -29.11
C MET A 2 -27.26 -5.40 -29.28
N ILE A 3 -26.53 -4.32 -29.58
CA ILE A 3 -25.06 -4.37 -29.78
C ILE A 3 -24.29 -3.66 -28.64
N ASP A 4 -24.97 -2.92 -27.77
CA ASP A 4 -24.31 -2.04 -26.78
C ASP A 4 -23.90 -2.74 -25.46
N LEU A 5 -24.50 -3.90 -25.16
CA LEU A 5 -24.20 -4.67 -23.93
C LEU A 5 -22.74 -5.17 -23.82
N PRO A 6 -22.12 -5.75 -24.88
CA PRO A 6 -20.72 -6.18 -24.78
C PRO A 6 -19.74 -4.99 -24.70
N PHE A 7 -20.03 -3.87 -25.37
CA PHE A 7 -19.14 -2.70 -25.35
C PHE A 7 -19.10 -2.03 -23.97
N GLN A 8 -20.26 -1.88 -23.32
CA GLN A 8 -20.32 -1.28 -21.99
C GLN A 8 -19.70 -2.20 -20.93
N SER A 9 -19.87 -3.52 -21.05
CA SER A 9 -19.22 -4.52 -20.19
C SER A 9 -17.70 -4.49 -20.31
N VAL A 10 -17.17 -4.38 -21.54
CA VAL A 10 -15.73 -4.38 -21.83
C VAL A 10 -15.04 -3.11 -21.32
N THR A 11 -15.75 -2.00 -21.09
CA THR A 11 -15.13 -0.77 -20.58
C THR A 11 -14.80 -0.84 -19.08
N TRP A 12 -15.62 -1.52 -18.28
CA TRP A 12 -15.41 -1.60 -16.82
C TRP A 12 -14.45 -2.71 -16.42
N THR A 13 -14.41 -3.81 -17.16
CA THR A 13 -13.49 -4.92 -16.92
C THR A 13 -12.01 -4.50 -16.83
N PRO A 14 -11.43 -3.72 -17.77
CA PRO A 14 -10.04 -3.27 -17.69
C PRO A 14 -9.82 -2.26 -16.56
N VAL A 15 -10.82 -1.44 -16.21
CA VAL A 15 -10.74 -0.51 -15.09
C VAL A 15 -10.67 -1.26 -13.76
N LEU A 16 -11.54 -2.25 -13.56
CA LEU A 16 -11.51 -3.11 -12.38
C LEU A 16 -10.23 -3.95 -12.34
N LEU A 17 -9.78 -4.48 -13.49
CA LEU A 17 -8.52 -5.22 -13.59
C LEU A 17 -7.32 -4.33 -13.20
N LEU A 18 -7.25 -3.11 -13.72
CA LEU A 18 -6.22 -2.12 -13.38
C LEU A 18 -6.25 -1.77 -11.90
N LEU A 19 -7.42 -1.47 -11.33
CA LEU A 19 -7.58 -1.23 -9.89
C LEU A 19 -7.09 -2.43 -9.08
N THR A 20 -7.51 -3.63 -9.44
CA THR A 20 -7.14 -4.86 -8.71
C THR A 20 -5.63 -5.10 -8.78
N LEU A 21 -5.01 -4.93 -9.95
CA LEU A 21 -3.56 -4.98 -10.12
C LEU A 21 -2.87 -3.92 -9.25
N LEU A 22 -3.36 -2.68 -9.27
CA LEU A 22 -2.79 -1.59 -8.46
C LEU A 22 -2.84 -1.91 -6.95
N CYS A 23 -3.96 -2.48 -6.48
CA CYS A 23 -4.13 -2.94 -5.10
C CYS A 23 -3.14 -4.06 -4.76
N ILE A 24 -3.02 -5.08 -5.63
CA ILE A 24 -2.10 -6.21 -5.42
C ILE A 24 -0.67 -5.70 -5.40
N TYR A 25 -0.24 -4.88 -6.36
CA TYR A 25 1.11 -4.31 -6.40
C TYR A 25 1.38 -3.37 -5.22
N GLY A 26 0.38 -2.61 -4.75
CA GLY A 26 0.52 -1.75 -3.58
C GLY A 26 0.67 -2.54 -2.28
N VAL A 27 -0.03 -3.67 -2.13
CA VAL A 27 -0.01 -4.49 -0.92
C VAL A 27 1.12 -5.54 -0.94
N TRP A 28 1.59 -5.96 -2.10
CA TRP A 28 2.67 -6.93 -2.26
C TRP A 28 3.98 -6.57 -1.51
N PRO A 29 4.49 -5.32 -1.53
CA PRO A 29 5.70 -4.95 -0.79
C PRO A 29 5.50 -4.94 0.73
N HIS A 30 4.28 -4.82 1.26
CA HIS A 30 4.03 -4.91 2.71
C HIS A 30 4.42 -6.29 3.28
N GLY A 31 4.27 -7.35 2.49
CA GLY A 31 4.67 -8.70 2.88
C GLY A 31 6.18 -8.94 2.79
N PHE A 32 6.88 -8.17 1.96
CA PHE A 32 8.32 -8.33 1.73
C PHE A 32 9.15 -7.96 2.95
N PHE A 33 8.88 -6.82 3.59
CA PHE A 33 9.59 -6.40 4.82
C PHE A 33 9.39 -7.38 5.97
N LYS A 34 8.18 -7.93 6.10
CA LYS A 34 7.86 -8.98 7.08
C LYS A 34 8.68 -10.26 6.87
N LYS A 35 8.98 -10.63 5.62
CA LYS A 35 9.79 -11.80 5.29
C LYS A 35 11.28 -11.61 5.59
N LEU A 36 11.77 -10.37 5.56
CA LEU A 36 13.16 -10.02 5.88
C LEU A 36 13.45 -9.95 7.38
N GLY A 37 12.44 -10.12 8.24
CA GLY A 37 12.60 -10.04 9.70
C GLY A 37 12.87 -8.62 10.20
N ILE A 38 12.72 -7.61 9.35
CA ILE A 38 12.92 -6.21 9.72
C ILE A 38 11.66 -5.73 10.45
N PRO A 39 11.79 -5.30 11.72
CA PRO A 39 10.67 -4.74 12.45
C PRO A 39 10.37 -3.34 11.92
N GLY A 40 9.11 -3.07 11.59
CA GLY A 40 8.73 -1.81 10.97
C GLY A 40 7.30 -1.37 11.25
N PRO A 41 7.01 -0.06 11.07
CA PRO A 41 5.67 0.47 11.17
C PRO A 41 4.79 -0.14 10.07
N ARG A 42 3.75 -0.89 10.47
CA ARG A 42 2.83 -1.54 9.53
C ARG A 42 2.19 -0.46 8.64
N PRO A 43 2.51 -0.39 7.33
CA PRO A 43 1.95 0.64 6.49
C PRO A 43 0.46 0.36 6.29
N TRP A 44 -0.34 1.42 6.18
CA TRP A 44 -1.76 1.30 5.89
C TRP A 44 -1.96 0.98 4.41
N PRO A 45 -2.91 0.11 4.02
CA PRO A 45 -3.18 -0.13 2.61
C PRO A 45 -3.50 1.21 1.92
N PHE A 46 -2.81 1.48 0.80
CA PHE A 46 -2.82 2.72 -0.01
C PHE A 46 -2.11 3.96 0.54
N PHE A 47 -2.21 4.28 1.83
CA PHE A 47 -1.59 5.49 2.40
C PHE A 47 -0.18 5.26 2.99
N GLY A 48 0.23 4.00 3.14
CA GLY A 48 1.53 3.65 3.70
C GLY A 48 1.69 4.17 5.13
N THR A 49 2.85 4.76 5.41
CA THR A 49 3.19 5.45 6.67
C THR A 49 2.96 6.96 6.61
N PHE A 50 2.40 7.48 5.51
CA PHE A 50 2.29 8.93 5.26
C PHE A 50 1.47 9.67 6.33
N LEU A 51 0.42 9.02 6.85
CA LEU A 51 -0.37 9.54 7.97
C LEU A 51 0.46 9.73 9.24
N SER A 52 1.44 8.88 9.49
CA SER A 52 2.33 9.00 10.63
C SER A 52 3.33 10.15 10.46
N TYR A 53 3.70 10.51 9.23
CA TYR A 53 4.54 11.68 8.93
C TYR A 53 3.87 13.04 9.19
N THR A 54 2.54 13.10 9.32
CA THR A 54 1.82 14.35 9.64
C THR A 54 2.21 14.94 11.00
N LYS A 55 2.73 14.10 11.91
CA LYS A 55 3.24 14.52 13.23
C LYS A 55 4.68 15.07 13.18
N GLY A 56 5.32 15.06 12.01
CA GLY A 56 6.70 15.49 11.77
C GLY A 56 7.65 14.32 11.54
N PHE A 57 8.52 14.46 10.53
CA PHE A 57 9.52 13.45 10.15
C PHE A 57 10.41 13.02 11.32
N CYS A 58 11.03 13.97 12.03
CA CYS A 58 11.93 13.66 13.13
C CYS A 58 11.22 12.96 14.30
N HIS A 59 9.98 13.33 14.61
CA HIS A 59 9.22 12.73 15.70
C HIS A 59 8.89 11.27 15.39
N PHE A 60 8.46 10.99 14.16
CA PHE A 60 8.16 9.64 13.69
C PHE A 60 9.41 8.74 13.67
N ASP A 61 10.56 9.24 13.20
CA ASP A 61 11.81 8.49 13.23
C ASP A 61 12.25 8.16 14.66
N MET A 62 12.09 9.10 15.60
CA MET A 62 12.45 8.88 17.00
C MET A 62 11.54 7.82 17.67
N GLU A 63 10.24 7.82 17.36
CA GLU A 63 9.32 6.78 17.82
C GLU A 63 9.64 5.41 17.21
N CYS A 64 9.97 5.36 15.92
CA CYS A 64 10.34 4.12 15.24
C CYS A 64 11.67 3.56 15.78
N ALA A 65 12.67 4.41 16.01
CA ALA A 65 13.94 4.02 16.65
C ALA A 65 13.72 3.43 18.04
N LYS A 66 12.86 4.06 18.84
CA LYS A 66 12.55 3.60 20.20
C LYS A 66 11.80 2.27 20.20
N LYS A 67 10.92 2.03 19.23
CA LYS A 67 10.02 0.87 19.20
C LYS A 67 10.61 -0.34 18.48
N TYR A 68 11.38 -0.12 17.42
CA TYR A 68 11.90 -1.17 16.54
C TYR A 68 13.42 -1.35 16.63
N GLY A 69 14.15 -0.42 17.26
CA GLY A 69 15.57 -0.54 17.54
C GLY A 69 16.45 0.22 16.53
N LYS A 70 17.70 -0.22 16.34
CA LYS A 70 18.68 0.49 15.50
C LYS A 70 18.39 0.43 13.99
N VAL A 71 17.60 -0.55 13.55
CA VAL A 71 17.22 -0.75 12.14
C VAL A 71 15.72 -1.01 12.08
N TRP A 72 14.99 -0.21 11.31
CA TRP A 72 13.56 -0.38 11.07
C TRP A 72 13.21 -0.03 9.62
N GLY A 73 12.14 -0.62 9.10
CA GLY A 73 11.70 -0.44 7.71
C GLY A 73 10.25 -0.83 7.50
#